data_AF-A0A7C6F8Z6-F1
#
_entry.id   AF-A0A7C6F8Z6-F1
#
_cell.length_a   1.000
_cell.length_b   1.000
_cell.length_c   1.000
_cell.angle_alpha   90.00
_cell.angle_beta   90.00
_cell.angle_gamma   90.00
#
_symmetry.space_group_name_H-M   'P 1'
#
loop_
_entity.id
_entity.type
_entity.pdbx_description
1 polymer ?
#
loop_
_entity_poly.entity_id
_entity_poly.type
_entity_poly.pdbx_seq_one_letter_code
_entity_poly.pdbx_strand_id
1 'polypeptide(L)'
;MKKMMLLICLPILLLSGDLRDGLLKARKEHKPLMVYVKSDACTYCDKMKERTLSNTSVQKNMQGFILVTADKNEKEAKQYLPATRYTPTVYFISPKFKVVNTVKGYLGKDDFTLWINDSKAKLGMPVGENVTVKPRTTKSENWFYDMASAEDYANQTGKQVMVYVENKRSKWSKKMRTKTLNNKKVKKALENFVWVKLQKNSEEAKAFGLNPKLAPTVYFRKADGSSLATAKGYFGVDDFMLWVNYAKGQI
;
A
#
# COMPACT_ATOMS: atom_id res chain seq x y z
N MET A 1 32.00 -31.89 -27.56
CA MET A 1 32.01 -30.41 -27.57
C MET A 1 30.69 -29.91 -26.97
N LYS A 2 30.77 -29.14 -25.87
CA LYS A 2 29.63 -28.73 -25.03
C LYS A 2 28.63 -27.87 -25.82
N LYS A 3 27.38 -28.31 -25.94
CA LYS A 3 26.26 -27.44 -26.38
C LYS A 3 26.00 -26.42 -25.29
N MET A 4 26.49 -25.21 -25.52
CA MET A 4 26.24 -24.04 -24.68
C MET A 4 24.78 -23.63 -24.86
N MET A 5 23.92 -24.10 -23.95
CA MET A 5 22.52 -23.72 -23.90
C MET A 5 22.43 -22.28 -23.37
N LEU A 6 22.38 -21.33 -24.30
CA LEU A 6 22.20 -19.92 -24.01
C LEU A 6 20.80 -19.73 -23.42
N LEU A 7 20.69 -19.68 -22.09
CA LEU A 7 19.48 -19.26 -21.40
C LEU A 7 19.31 -17.75 -21.62
N ILE A 8 18.52 -17.40 -22.64
CA ILE A 8 18.06 -16.03 -22.87
C ILE A 8 17.09 -15.70 -21.73
N CYS A 9 17.59 -15.01 -20.69
CA CYS A 9 16.76 -14.29 -19.74
C CYS A 9 16.08 -13.14 -20.48
N LEU A 10 14.94 -13.44 -21.11
CA LEU A 10 14.07 -12.43 -21.67
C LEU A 10 13.57 -11.56 -20.51
N PRO A 11 13.87 -10.25 -20.46
CA PRO A 11 13.27 -9.40 -19.46
C PRO A 11 11.76 -9.50 -19.67
N ILE A 12 11.04 -9.96 -18.65
CA ILE A 12 9.57 -10.01 -18.64
C ILE A 12 9.11 -8.56 -18.74
N LEU A 13 9.01 -8.07 -19.97
CA LEU A 13 8.21 -6.93 -20.33
C LEU A 13 6.82 -7.24 -19.81
N LEU A 14 6.31 -6.36 -18.95
CA LEU A 14 4.91 -6.30 -18.57
C LEU A 14 4.10 -6.23 -19.87
N LEU A 15 3.69 -7.39 -20.38
CA LEU A 15 2.82 -7.49 -21.53
C LEU A 15 1.54 -6.74 -21.17
N SER A 16 1.21 -5.74 -21.96
CA SER A 16 -0.13 -5.17 -22.07
C SER A 16 -1.04 -6.22 -22.70
N GLY A 17 -1.26 -7.33 -21.99
CA GLY A 17 -2.31 -8.26 -22.32
C GLY A 17 -3.64 -7.60 -21.97
N ASP A 18 -4.59 -7.68 -22.90
CA ASP A 18 -6.00 -7.39 -22.66
C ASP A 18 -6.47 -8.17 -21.40
N LEU A 19 -7.22 -7.51 -20.52
CA LEU A 19 -7.61 -8.09 -19.23
C LEU A 19 -8.45 -9.36 -19.44
N ARG A 20 -9.29 -9.37 -20.47
CA ARG A 20 -10.09 -10.53 -20.84
C ARG A 20 -9.19 -11.70 -21.24
N ASP A 21 -8.17 -11.45 -22.06
CA ASP A 21 -7.22 -12.48 -22.48
C ASP A 21 -6.44 -13.05 -21.28
N GLY A 22 -6.02 -12.18 -20.36
CA GLY A 22 -5.40 -12.59 -19.12
C GLY A 22 -6.28 -13.50 -18.27
N LEU A 23 -7.57 -13.17 -18.14
CA LEU A 23 -8.56 -13.99 -17.44
C LEU A 23 -8.78 -15.35 -18.13
N LEU A 24 -8.95 -15.36 -19.45
CA LEU A 24 -9.11 -16.60 -20.23
C LEU A 24 -7.87 -17.50 -20.10
N LYS A 25 -6.68 -16.91 -20.18
CA LYS A 25 -5.41 -17.62 -20.00
C LYS A 25 -5.27 -18.17 -18.58
N ALA A 26 -5.63 -17.40 -17.56
CA ALA A 26 -5.60 -17.83 -16.15
C ALA A 26 -6.47 -19.07 -15.91
N ARG A 27 -7.68 -19.07 -16.46
CA ARG A 27 -8.58 -20.22 -16.41
C ARG A 27 -8.00 -21.42 -17.17
N LYS A 28 -7.52 -21.22 -18.40
CA LYS A 28 -6.99 -22.30 -19.25
C LYS A 28 -5.76 -22.96 -18.64
N GLU A 29 -4.81 -22.17 -18.15
CA GLU A 29 -3.55 -22.65 -17.60
C GLU A 29 -3.64 -23.03 -16.12
N HIS A 30 -4.81 -22.87 -15.48
CA HIS A 30 -4.98 -23.06 -14.03
C HIS A 30 -3.99 -22.24 -13.20
N LYS A 31 -3.63 -21.04 -13.69
CA LYS A 31 -2.70 -20.12 -13.03
C LYS A 31 -3.44 -18.89 -12.52
N PRO A 32 -3.11 -18.41 -11.32
CA PRO A 32 -3.70 -17.19 -10.81
C PRO A 32 -3.22 -15.97 -11.60
N LEU A 33 -4.02 -14.92 -11.56
CA LEU A 33 -3.80 -13.66 -12.24
C LEU A 33 -3.46 -12.58 -11.21
N MET A 34 -2.45 -11.76 -11.50
CA MET A 34 -2.17 -10.52 -10.79
C MET A 34 -2.41 -9.35 -11.75
N VAL A 35 -3.44 -8.55 -11.46
CA VAL A 35 -3.84 -7.41 -12.28
C VAL A 35 -3.39 -6.12 -11.61
N TYR A 36 -2.45 -5.41 -12.25
CA TYR A 36 -2.01 -4.08 -11.87
C TYR A 36 -2.86 -3.02 -12.56
N VAL A 37 -3.79 -2.42 -11.83
CA VAL A 37 -4.67 -1.36 -12.33
C VAL A 37 -4.01 0.00 -12.10
N LYS A 38 -3.83 0.76 -13.19
CA LYS A 38 -3.28 2.11 -13.22
C LYS A 38 -4.32 3.12 -13.73
N SER A 39 -3.95 4.39 -13.75
CA SER A 39 -4.66 5.42 -14.51
C SER A 39 -3.65 6.37 -15.13
N ASP A 40 -4.08 7.14 -16.13
CA ASP A 40 -3.29 8.25 -16.65
C ASP A 40 -2.96 9.29 -15.57
N ALA A 41 -1.82 9.97 -15.75
CA ALA A 41 -1.30 11.00 -14.83
C ALA A 41 -1.21 10.55 -13.35
N CYS A 42 -0.76 9.32 -13.10
CA CYS A 42 -0.68 8.73 -11.77
C CYS A 42 0.77 8.58 -11.27
N THR A 43 1.27 9.58 -10.54
CA THR A 43 2.64 9.56 -9.97
C THR A 43 2.93 8.34 -9.10
N TYR A 44 1.93 7.82 -8.38
CA TYR A 44 2.12 6.63 -7.53
C TYR A 44 2.13 5.33 -8.32
N CYS A 45 1.47 5.31 -9.48
CA CYS A 45 1.55 4.20 -10.39
C CYS A 45 2.98 4.12 -10.96
N ASP A 46 3.55 5.27 -11.34
CA ASP A 46 4.95 5.34 -11.80
C ASP A 46 5.90 4.91 -10.68
N LYS A 47 5.71 5.46 -9.46
CA LYS A 47 6.51 5.09 -8.28
C LYS A 47 6.43 3.58 -7.97
N MET A 48 5.25 2.96 -8.08
CA MET A 48 5.07 1.52 -7.84
C MET A 48 5.75 0.68 -8.90
N LYS A 49 5.59 1.06 -10.17
CA LYS A 49 6.25 0.41 -11.30
C LYS A 49 7.78 0.46 -11.14
N GLU A 50 8.32 1.64 -10.85
CA GLU A 50 9.76 1.90 -10.81
C GLU A 50 10.47 1.38 -9.56
N ARG A 51 9.81 1.37 -8.40
CA ARG A 51 10.45 1.04 -7.11
C ARG A 51 10.05 -0.30 -6.53
N THR A 52 8.94 -0.87 -6.99
CA THR A 52 8.36 -2.08 -6.42
C THR A 52 8.26 -3.17 -7.48
N LEU A 53 7.52 -2.95 -8.57
CA LEU A 53 7.28 -3.99 -9.58
C LEU A 53 8.51 -4.27 -10.47
N SER A 54 9.43 -3.32 -10.60
CA SER A 54 10.73 -3.49 -11.25
C SER A 54 11.77 -4.20 -10.37
N ASN A 55 11.51 -4.32 -9.06
CA ASN A 55 12.50 -4.90 -8.15
C ASN A 55 12.65 -6.40 -8.41
N THR A 56 13.88 -6.87 -8.60
CA THR A 56 14.16 -8.26 -8.98
C THR A 56 13.62 -9.28 -7.98
N SER A 57 13.66 -8.99 -6.67
CA SER A 57 13.11 -9.90 -5.65
C SER A 57 11.59 -9.98 -5.72
N VAL A 58 10.92 -8.86 -6.00
CA VAL A 58 9.47 -8.79 -6.21
C VAL A 58 9.09 -9.53 -7.50
N GLN A 59 9.79 -9.29 -8.61
CA GLN A 59 9.56 -10.00 -9.88
C GLN A 59 9.71 -11.52 -9.73
N LYS A 60 10.76 -11.97 -9.04
CA LYS A 60 10.94 -13.39 -8.72
C LYS A 60 9.78 -13.92 -7.88
N ASN A 61 9.30 -13.16 -6.90
CA ASN A 61 8.18 -13.60 -6.08
C ASN A 61 6.83 -13.57 -6.83
N MET A 62 6.66 -12.70 -7.82
CA MET A 62 5.48 -12.69 -8.70
C MET A 62 5.46 -13.85 -9.72
N GLN A 63 6.54 -14.64 -9.83
CA GLN A 63 6.53 -15.82 -10.69
C GLN A 63 5.41 -16.79 -10.27
N GLY A 64 4.76 -17.39 -11.27
CA GLY A 64 3.58 -18.25 -11.09
C GLY A 64 2.25 -17.52 -11.28
N PHE A 65 2.23 -16.18 -11.19
CA PHE A 65 1.08 -15.38 -11.61
C PHE A 65 1.17 -15.06 -13.11
N ILE A 66 0.02 -15.02 -13.78
CA ILE A 66 -0.13 -14.28 -15.03
C ILE A 66 -0.21 -12.79 -14.65
N LEU A 67 0.61 -11.95 -15.27
CA LEU A 67 0.65 -10.51 -14.97
C LEU A 67 -0.11 -9.75 -16.05
N VAL A 68 -1.03 -8.88 -15.63
CA VAL A 68 -1.80 -8.00 -16.52
C VAL A 68 -1.72 -6.58 -15.99
N THR A 69 -1.63 -5.61 -16.89
CA THR A 69 -1.80 -4.19 -16.56
C THR A 69 -3.05 -3.67 -17.23
N ALA A 70 -3.91 -3.00 -16.47
CA ALA A 70 -5.20 -2.48 -16.91
C ALA A 70 -5.32 -0.97 -16.58
N ASP A 71 -5.98 -0.18 -17.41
CA ASP A 71 -6.39 1.17 -17.02
C ASP A 71 -7.74 1.12 -16.29
N LYS A 72 -7.87 1.80 -15.14
CA LYS A 72 -9.12 1.81 -14.35
C LYS A 72 -10.34 2.28 -15.13
N ASN A 73 -10.14 3.09 -16.18
CA ASN A 73 -11.22 3.69 -16.96
C ASN A 73 -11.64 2.83 -18.15
N GLU A 74 -10.85 1.81 -18.51
CA GLU A 74 -11.16 0.92 -19.64
C GLU A 74 -12.42 0.11 -19.34
N LYS A 75 -13.14 -0.28 -20.40
CA LYS A 75 -14.42 -1.00 -20.29
C LYS A 75 -14.25 -2.32 -19.52
N GLU A 76 -13.16 -3.02 -19.78
CA GLU A 76 -12.90 -4.35 -19.22
C GLU A 76 -12.58 -4.29 -17.74
N ALA A 77 -11.76 -3.34 -17.30
CA ALA A 77 -11.51 -3.14 -15.87
C ALA A 77 -12.82 -2.86 -15.12
N LYS A 78 -13.70 -2.03 -15.68
CA LYS A 78 -15.03 -1.75 -15.08
C LYS A 78 -15.97 -2.95 -15.08
N GLN A 79 -15.82 -3.85 -16.06
CA GLN A 79 -16.70 -5.01 -16.23
C GLN A 79 -16.24 -6.21 -15.39
N TYR A 80 -14.94 -6.47 -15.32
CA TYR A 80 -14.38 -7.71 -14.77
C TYR A 80 -13.68 -7.54 -13.42
N LEU A 81 -13.39 -6.30 -12.99
CA LEU A 81 -12.78 -6.04 -11.69
C LEU A 81 -13.75 -5.32 -10.76
N PRO A 82 -13.55 -5.42 -9.44
CA PRO A 82 -14.22 -4.53 -8.49
C PRO A 82 -14.02 -3.05 -8.85
N ALA A 83 -15.00 -2.23 -8.46
CA ALA A 83 -14.95 -0.79 -8.68
C ALA A 83 -13.66 -0.19 -8.10
N THR A 84 -12.75 0.22 -8.99
CA THR A 84 -11.41 0.65 -8.62
C THR A 84 -11.37 2.17 -8.48
N ARG A 85 -11.55 2.66 -7.25
CA ARG A 85 -11.56 4.11 -6.96
C ARG A 85 -10.17 4.73 -6.98
N TYR A 86 -9.15 3.97 -6.56
CA TYR A 86 -7.78 4.46 -6.36
C TYR A 86 -6.79 3.69 -7.23
N THR A 87 -5.74 4.38 -7.67
CA THR A 87 -4.64 3.80 -8.44
C THR A 87 -3.29 4.20 -7.83
N PRO A 88 -2.28 3.30 -7.84
CA PRO A 88 -2.36 1.94 -8.34
C PRO A 88 -3.20 1.02 -7.44
N THR A 89 -3.85 0.01 -8.02
CA THR A 89 -4.49 -1.08 -7.28
C THR A 89 -4.05 -2.42 -7.88
N VAL A 90 -3.66 -3.39 -7.06
CA VAL A 90 -3.33 -4.74 -7.52
C VAL A 90 -4.40 -5.72 -7.05
N TYR A 91 -5.01 -6.44 -7.99
CA TYR A 91 -5.88 -7.58 -7.67
C TYR A 91 -5.14 -8.90 -7.85
N PHE A 92 -5.23 -9.77 -6.86
CA PHE A 92 -4.83 -11.17 -7.00
C PHE A 92 -6.08 -12.02 -7.17
N ILE A 93 -6.17 -12.74 -8.29
CA ILE A 93 -7.38 -13.43 -8.74
C ILE A 93 -7.04 -14.90 -8.97
N SER A 94 -7.83 -15.79 -8.39
CA SER A 94 -7.72 -17.24 -8.62
C SER A 94 -8.11 -17.64 -10.05
N PRO A 95 -7.72 -18.83 -10.53
CA PRO A 95 -8.16 -19.37 -11.83
C PRO A 95 -9.69 -19.50 -11.97
N LYS A 96 -10.42 -19.51 -10.84
CA LYS A 96 -11.89 -19.54 -10.77
C LYS A 96 -12.53 -18.15 -10.74
N PHE A 97 -11.75 -17.10 -11.04
CA PHE A 97 -12.19 -15.69 -11.05
C PHE A 97 -12.62 -15.12 -9.69
N LYS A 98 -12.23 -15.76 -8.59
CA LYS A 98 -12.37 -15.18 -7.25
C LYS A 98 -11.18 -14.27 -6.94
N VAL A 99 -11.44 -13.01 -6.61
CA VAL A 99 -10.43 -12.09 -6.02
C VAL A 99 -10.07 -12.61 -4.62
N VAL A 100 -8.80 -12.94 -4.41
CA VAL A 100 -8.30 -13.44 -3.12
C VAL A 100 -7.64 -12.36 -2.28
N ASN A 101 -7.13 -11.29 -2.93
CA ASN A 101 -6.56 -10.12 -2.29
C ASN A 101 -6.66 -8.88 -3.19
N THR A 102 -6.69 -7.71 -2.55
CA THR A 102 -6.67 -6.41 -3.21
C THR A 102 -5.70 -5.49 -2.48
N VAL A 103 -4.67 -5.02 -3.17
CA VAL A 103 -3.71 -4.04 -2.66
C VAL A 103 -4.06 -2.69 -3.24
N LYS A 104 -4.40 -1.72 -2.40
CA LYS A 104 -4.71 -0.36 -2.83
C LYS A 104 -3.54 0.57 -2.51
N GLY A 105 -3.25 1.46 -3.45
CA GLY A 105 -2.16 2.41 -3.34
C GLY A 105 -0.77 1.83 -3.56
N TYR A 106 0.23 2.70 -3.53
CA TYR A 106 1.64 2.32 -3.65
C TYR A 106 2.13 1.65 -2.36
N LEU A 107 2.74 0.49 -2.51
CA LEU A 107 3.52 -0.18 -1.48
C LEU A 107 4.98 -0.31 -1.90
N GLY A 108 5.90 -0.21 -0.94
CA GLY A 108 7.31 -0.55 -1.16
C GLY A 108 7.52 -2.06 -1.33
N LYS A 109 8.71 -2.47 -1.80
CA LYS A 109 9.04 -3.87 -2.10
C LYS A 109 8.77 -4.85 -0.95
N ASP A 110 9.09 -4.46 0.29
CA ASP A 110 8.98 -5.36 1.44
C ASP A 110 7.50 -5.56 1.84
N ASP A 111 6.71 -4.49 1.88
CA ASP A 111 5.26 -4.59 2.15
C ASP A 111 4.53 -5.33 1.02
N PHE A 112 4.84 -5.01 -0.24
CA PHE A 112 4.22 -5.67 -1.39
C PHE A 112 4.55 -7.17 -1.44
N THR A 113 5.74 -7.56 -0.96
CA THR A 113 6.13 -8.97 -0.82
C THR A 113 5.23 -9.72 0.17
N LEU A 114 4.81 -9.09 1.27
CA LEU A 114 3.87 -9.70 2.22
C LEU A 114 2.53 -10.03 1.55
N TRP A 115 2.03 -9.11 0.72
CA TRP A 115 0.81 -9.29 -0.06
C TRP A 115 0.89 -10.38 -1.11
N ILE A 116 2.03 -10.50 -1.81
CA ILE A 116 2.26 -11.61 -2.74
C ILE A 116 2.24 -12.94 -1.99
N ASN A 117 2.91 -13.02 -0.83
CA ASN A 117 2.99 -14.23 -0.03
C ASN A 117 1.63 -14.66 0.54
N ASP A 118 0.86 -13.73 1.09
CA ASP A 118 -0.50 -14.00 1.56
C ASP A 118 -1.41 -14.46 0.42
N SER A 119 -1.29 -13.83 -0.76
CA SER A 119 -2.03 -14.25 -1.96
C SER A 119 -1.65 -15.67 -2.39
N LYS A 120 -0.36 -15.99 -2.41
CA LYS A 120 0.14 -17.35 -2.69
C LYS A 120 -0.42 -18.37 -1.70
N ALA A 121 -0.40 -18.07 -0.40
CA ALA A 121 -0.94 -18.94 0.63
C ALA A 121 -2.45 -19.20 0.43
N LYS A 122 -3.24 -18.15 0.19
CA LYS A 122 -4.69 -18.24 -0.13
C LYS A 122 -4.98 -19.01 -1.41
N LEU A 123 -4.03 -19.07 -2.34
CA LEU A 123 -4.12 -19.79 -3.62
C LEU A 123 -3.52 -21.20 -3.58
N GLY A 124 -2.96 -21.64 -2.44
CA GLY A 124 -2.27 -22.93 -2.33
C GLY A 124 -0.97 -23.01 -3.13
N MET A 125 -0.36 -21.87 -3.46
CA MET A 125 0.91 -21.81 -4.17
C MET A 125 2.08 -21.96 -3.19
N PRO A 126 3.23 -22.50 -3.64
CA PRO A 126 4.43 -22.55 -2.81
C PRO A 126 4.90 -21.12 -2.47
N VAL A 127 4.99 -20.87 -1.17
CA VAL A 127 5.65 -19.68 -0.61
C VAL A 127 7.12 -20.04 -0.42
N GLY A 128 8.05 -19.24 -0.94
CA GLY A 128 9.49 -19.51 -0.78
C GLY A 128 9.87 -19.63 0.71
N GLU A 129 10.82 -20.54 1.02
CA GLU A 129 11.19 -20.96 2.38
C GLU A 129 11.21 -19.84 3.44
N ASN A 130 10.56 -20.14 4.56
CA ASN A 130 10.63 -19.47 5.86
C ASN A 130 10.42 -17.95 5.86
N VAL A 131 9.19 -17.53 5.56
CA VAL A 131 8.62 -16.34 6.21
C VAL A 131 7.63 -16.80 7.26
N THR A 132 8.11 -17.22 8.43
CA THR A 132 7.35 -16.89 9.64
C THR A 132 7.07 -15.40 9.52
N VAL A 133 5.79 -15.02 9.41
CA VAL A 133 5.36 -13.62 9.42
C VAL A 133 5.62 -13.08 10.83
N LYS A 134 6.90 -12.94 11.22
CA LYS A 134 7.27 -11.88 12.14
C LYS A 134 6.96 -10.61 11.37
N PRO A 135 6.10 -9.70 11.87
CA PRO A 135 5.89 -8.42 11.25
C PRO A 135 7.28 -7.80 11.07
N ARG A 136 7.83 -7.87 9.87
CA ARG A 136 9.08 -7.18 9.58
C ARG A 136 8.66 -5.74 9.70
N THR A 137 9.27 -5.01 10.64
CA THR A 137 9.06 -3.57 10.82
C THR A 137 9.43 -2.92 9.50
N THR A 138 8.49 -2.84 8.57
CA THR A 138 8.67 -2.05 7.38
C THR A 138 8.68 -0.64 7.92
N LYS A 139 9.88 -0.06 7.87
CA LYS A 139 10.04 1.38 7.98
C LYS A 139 9.28 1.94 6.79
N SER A 140 7.98 2.13 6.97
CA SER A 140 7.16 2.96 6.10
C SER A 140 7.74 4.37 6.25
N GLU A 141 8.81 4.64 5.51
CA GLU A 141 9.37 5.98 5.37
C GLU A 141 8.47 6.86 4.51
N ASN A 142 7.35 6.32 4.03
CA ASN A 142 6.40 6.97 3.15
C ASN A 142 5.02 7.00 3.80
N TRP A 143 4.46 8.20 3.85
CA TRP A 143 3.02 8.41 4.02
C TRP A 143 2.23 7.49 3.09
N PHE A 144 1.28 6.74 3.65
CA PHE A 144 0.20 6.12 2.90
C PHE A 144 -0.68 7.22 2.31
N TYR A 145 -1.09 7.00 1.06
CA TYR A 145 -1.71 8.03 0.24
C TYR A 145 -3.21 8.17 0.45
N ASP A 146 -3.86 7.10 0.90
CA ASP A 146 -5.28 7.09 1.24
C ASP A 146 -5.53 6.33 2.55
N MET A 147 -6.62 6.70 3.21
CA MET A 147 -7.03 6.18 4.52
C MET A 147 -7.38 4.70 4.48
N ALA A 148 -8.12 4.27 3.46
CA ALA A 148 -8.61 2.90 3.37
C ALA A 148 -7.47 1.89 3.25
N SER A 149 -6.46 2.19 2.42
CA SER A 149 -5.26 1.36 2.28
C SER A 149 -4.45 1.29 3.57
N ALA A 150 -4.39 2.40 4.32
CA ALA A 150 -3.68 2.44 5.58
C ALA A 150 -4.38 1.64 6.68
N GLU A 151 -5.71 1.73 6.78
CA GLU A 151 -6.51 0.92 7.71
C GLU A 151 -6.42 -0.57 7.38
N ASP A 152 -6.52 -0.96 6.11
CA ASP A 152 -6.36 -2.36 5.69
C ASP A 152 -4.97 -2.93 6.01
N TYR A 153 -3.90 -2.18 5.69
CA TYR A 153 -2.54 -2.56 6.03
C TYR A 153 -2.31 -2.61 7.55
N ALA A 154 -2.89 -1.68 8.31
CA ALA A 154 -2.86 -1.70 9.77
C ALA A 154 -3.51 -2.97 10.33
N ASN A 155 -4.68 -3.34 9.81
CA ASN A 155 -5.42 -4.54 10.22
C ASN A 155 -4.61 -5.82 9.98
N GLN A 156 -3.93 -5.94 8.85
CA GLN A 156 -3.15 -7.13 8.51
C GLN A 156 -1.85 -7.27 9.30
N THR A 157 -1.28 -6.15 9.73
CA THR A 157 0.03 -6.12 10.40
C THR A 157 -0.06 -5.97 11.91
N GLY A 158 -1.26 -5.78 12.47
CA GLY A 158 -1.47 -5.43 13.88
C GLY A 158 -1.00 -4.02 14.25
N LYS A 159 -0.64 -3.20 13.24
CA LYS A 159 -0.28 -1.79 13.44
C LYS A 159 -1.55 -0.96 13.65
N GLN A 160 -1.37 0.26 14.13
CA GLN A 160 -2.45 1.25 14.26
C GLN A 160 -2.29 2.35 13.21
N VAL A 161 -3.21 3.32 13.13
CA VAL A 161 -3.16 4.37 12.10
C VAL A 161 -2.88 5.74 12.74
N MET A 162 -1.92 6.47 12.19
CA MET A 162 -1.68 7.88 12.51
C MET A 162 -2.01 8.75 11.29
N VAL A 163 -3.04 9.59 11.39
CA VAL A 163 -3.44 10.50 10.32
C VAL A 163 -3.01 11.92 10.62
N TYR A 164 -2.13 12.46 9.79
CA TYR A 164 -1.70 13.84 9.82
C TYR A 164 -2.50 14.68 8.83
N VAL A 165 -3.41 15.51 9.36
CA VAL A 165 -4.18 16.45 8.55
C VAL A 165 -3.45 17.78 8.51
N GLU A 166 -2.93 18.12 7.31
CA GLU A 166 -2.17 19.35 7.07
C GLU A 166 -2.96 20.39 6.29
N ASN A 167 -2.53 21.65 6.37
CA ASN A 167 -2.87 22.65 5.37
C ASN A 167 -1.57 23.09 4.70
N LYS A 168 -1.43 22.87 3.38
CA LYS A 168 -0.23 23.26 2.61
C LYS A 168 0.18 24.73 2.80
N ARG A 169 -0.78 25.63 3.05
CA ARG A 169 -0.52 27.06 3.29
C ARG A 169 -0.10 27.38 4.74
N SER A 170 -0.22 26.44 5.67
CA SER A 170 0.11 26.63 7.08
C SER A 170 1.61 26.45 7.34
N LYS A 171 2.27 27.50 7.84
CA LYS A 171 3.68 27.45 8.29
C LYS A 171 3.86 26.40 9.40
N TRP A 172 2.89 26.27 10.29
CA TRP A 172 2.87 25.28 11.37
C TRP A 172 2.80 23.85 10.85
N SER A 173 2.00 23.61 9.81
CA SER A 173 1.96 22.31 9.13
C SER A 173 3.28 21.97 8.45
N LYS A 174 3.90 22.95 7.76
CA LYS A 174 5.24 22.74 7.19
C LYS A 174 6.26 22.42 8.28
N LYS A 175 6.28 23.20 9.37
CA LYS A 175 7.21 23.03 10.50
C LYS A 175 7.04 21.67 11.20
N MET A 176 5.81 21.24 11.46
CA MET A 176 5.54 19.93 12.06
C MET A 176 6.06 18.79 11.19
N ARG A 177 5.78 18.85 9.88
CA ARG A 177 6.22 17.81 8.93
C ARG A 177 7.74 17.76 8.78
N THR A 178 8.42 18.90 8.66
CA THR A 178 9.87 18.93 8.36
C THR A 178 10.75 18.83 9.60
N LYS A 179 10.25 19.23 10.78
CA LYS A 179 11.00 19.18 12.04
C LYS A 179 10.52 18.03 12.94
N THR A 180 9.28 18.10 13.43
CA THR A 180 8.76 17.16 14.44
C THR A 180 8.65 15.74 13.88
N LEU A 181 7.88 15.54 12.81
CA LEU A 181 7.64 14.23 12.22
C LEU A 181 8.85 13.66 11.48
N ASN A 182 9.81 14.50 11.11
CA ASN A 182 11.06 14.05 10.49
C ASN A 182 12.15 13.68 11.52
N ASN A 183 11.94 13.98 12.80
CA ASN A 183 12.89 13.67 13.86
C ASN A 183 13.04 12.16 14.06
N LYS A 184 14.28 11.68 14.22
CA LYS A 184 14.59 10.24 14.38
C LYS A 184 13.87 9.60 15.59
N LYS A 185 13.78 10.30 16.72
CA LYS A 185 13.08 9.83 17.94
C LYS A 185 11.59 9.61 17.66
N VAL A 186 10.96 10.58 17.01
CA VAL A 186 9.53 10.53 16.64
C VAL A 186 9.27 9.41 15.62
N LYS A 187 10.10 9.30 14.58
CA LYS A 187 9.99 8.21 13.58
C LYS A 187 10.05 6.83 14.24
N LYS A 188 11.02 6.64 15.15
CA LYS A 188 11.18 5.38 15.90
C LYS A 188 9.97 5.09 16.79
N ALA A 189 9.45 6.11 17.49
CA ALA A 189 8.29 5.95 18.37
C ALA A 189 7.01 5.54 17.63
N LEU A 190 6.92 5.91 16.36
CA LEU A 190 5.78 5.70 15.48
C LEU A 190 5.89 4.46 14.58
N GLU A 191 6.85 3.56 14.80
CA GLU A 191 7.03 2.34 13.99
C GLU A 191 5.81 1.40 14.02
N ASN A 192 5.00 1.46 15.08
CA ASN A 192 3.74 0.71 15.22
C ASN A 192 2.54 1.40 14.57
N PHE A 193 2.73 2.55 13.94
CA PHE A 193 1.69 3.29 13.26
C PHE A 193 1.92 3.32 11.75
N VAL A 194 0.82 3.23 11.01
CA VAL A 194 0.72 3.44 9.58
C VAL A 194 0.39 4.92 9.37
N TRP A 195 1.26 5.65 8.68
CA TRP A 195 1.14 7.11 8.60
C TRP A 195 0.33 7.52 7.38
N VAL A 196 -0.74 8.28 7.55
CA VAL A 196 -1.53 8.86 6.45
C VAL A 196 -1.43 10.37 6.48
N LYS A 197 -1.34 11.01 5.32
CA LYS A 197 -1.33 12.47 5.22
C LYS A 197 -2.51 12.96 4.38
N LEU A 198 -3.38 13.76 5.00
CA LEU A 198 -4.54 14.35 4.34
C LEU A 198 -4.44 15.88 4.30
N GLN A 199 -5.10 16.49 3.31
CA GLN A 199 -5.34 17.93 3.33
C GLN A 199 -6.59 18.24 4.14
N LYS A 200 -6.53 19.28 4.97
CA LYS A 200 -7.72 19.81 5.65
C LYS A 200 -8.81 20.13 4.61
N ASN A 201 -10.05 19.75 4.92
CA ASN A 201 -11.23 19.87 4.06
C ASN A 201 -11.20 19.04 2.77
N SER A 202 -10.27 18.09 2.59
CA SER A 202 -10.36 17.17 1.45
C SER A 202 -11.60 16.26 1.58
N GLU A 203 -12.13 15.81 0.44
CA GLU A 203 -13.26 14.87 0.42
C GLU A 203 -12.98 13.60 1.21
N GLU A 204 -11.74 13.12 1.15
CA GLU A 204 -11.30 11.99 1.97
C GLU A 204 -11.28 12.32 3.47
N ALA A 205 -10.73 13.47 3.87
CA ALA A 205 -10.75 13.88 5.28
C ALA A 205 -12.19 13.98 5.81
N LYS A 206 -13.12 14.50 5.00
CA LYS A 206 -14.55 14.55 5.35
C LYS A 206 -15.17 13.16 5.46
N ALA A 207 -14.91 12.28 4.49
CA ALA A 207 -15.47 10.93 4.44
C ALA A 207 -15.11 10.08 5.66
N PHE A 208 -13.92 10.31 6.25
CA PHE A 208 -13.44 9.60 7.44
C PHE A 208 -13.69 10.38 8.75
N GLY A 209 -14.42 11.51 8.71
CA GLY A 209 -14.68 12.33 9.90
C GLY A 209 -13.45 13.08 10.44
N LEU A 210 -12.36 13.16 9.66
CA LEU A 210 -11.07 13.77 10.01
C LEU A 210 -11.00 15.23 9.57
N ASN A 211 -12.01 16.03 9.95
CA ASN A 211 -12.15 17.42 9.51
C ASN A 211 -11.86 18.44 10.64
N PRO A 212 -10.59 18.68 11.02
CA PRO A 212 -10.27 19.56 12.13
C PRO A 212 -10.48 21.04 11.78
N LYS A 213 -10.89 21.83 12.78
CA LYS A 213 -10.91 23.30 12.66
C LYS A 213 -9.49 23.88 12.45
N LEU A 214 -8.47 23.27 13.04
CA LEU A 214 -7.07 23.74 12.98
C LEU A 214 -6.18 22.76 12.21
N ALA A 215 -5.18 23.28 11.50
CA ALA A 215 -4.14 22.48 10.87
C ALA A 215 -2.75 23.03 11.25
N PRO A 216 -1.80 22.18 11.68
CA PRO A 216 -1.87 20.72 11.65
C PRO A 216 -2.75 20.11 12.75
N THR A 217 -3.30 18.92 12.51
CA THR A 217 -3.89 18.04 13.54
C THR A 217 -3.46 16.60 13.26
N VAL A 218 -3.08 15.86 14.29
CA VAL A 218 -2.76 14.43 14.19
C VAL A 218 -3.83 13.62 14.92
N TYR A 219 -4.40 12.64 14.23
CA TYR A 219 -5.31 11.65 14.80
C TYR A 219 -4.56 10.33 14.95
N PHE A 220 -4.59 9.74 16.13
CA PHE A 220 -4.18 8.36 16.36
C PHE A 220 -5.43 7.51 16.48
N ARG A 221 -5.49 6.41 15.75
CA ARG A 221 -6.67 5.56 15.63
C ARG A 221 -6.26 4.10 15.59
N LYS A 222 -7.14 3.20 16.04
CA LYS A 222 -6.96 1.78 15.79
C LYS A 222 -7.18 1.45 14.32
N ALA A 223 -6.77 0.26 13.91
CA ALA A 223 -6.97 -0.24 12.55
C ALA A 223 -8.45 -0.39 12.14
N ASP A 224 -9.35 -0.57 13.12
CA ASP A 224 -10.81 -0.57 12.92
C ASP A 224 -11.42 0.84 12.83
N GLY A 225 -10.60 1.88 12.94
CA GLY A 225 -11.00 3.28 12.87
C GLY A 225 -11.40 3.92 14.20
N SER A 226 -11.42 3.19 15.31
CA SER A 226 -11.68 3.77 16.64
C SER A 226 -10.59 4.76 17.06
N SER A 227 -10.97 5.81 17.79
CA SER A 227 -10.04 6.89 18.17
C SER A 227 -9.17 6.47 19.36
N LEU A 228 -7.85 6.70 19.28
CA LEU A 228 -6.90 6.55 20.38
C LEU A 228 -6.56 7.91 21.00
N ALA A 229 -6.28 8.90 20.16
CA ALA A 229 -5.89 10.24 20.60
C ALA A 229 -6.02 11.28 19.48
N THR A 230 -6.06 12.56 19.82
CA THR A 230 -6.05 13.65 18.83
C THR A 230 -5.20 14.82 19.31
N ALA A 231 -4.06 15.03 18.65
CA ALA A 231 -3.16 16.14 18.90
C ALA A 231 -3.54 17.32 17.98
N LYS A 232 -4.19 18.34 18.54
CA LYS A 232 -4.66 19.52 17.80
C LYS A 232 -3.59 20.61 17.81
N GLY A 233 -3.16 21.05 16.63
CA GLY A 233 -2.15 22.10 16.48
C GLY A 233 -0.74 21.56 16.27
N TYR A 234 0.22 22.49 16.31
CA TYR A 234 1.64 22.17 16.18
C TYR A 234 2.22 21.79 17.54
N PHE A 235 3.05 20.74 17.54
CA PHE A 235 3.83 20.32 18.69
C PHE A 235 5.31 20.20 18.33
N GLY A 236 6.18 20.60 19.27
CA GLY A 236 7.60 20.29 19.23
C GLY A 236 7.86 18.79 19.38
N VAL A 237 9.12 18.36 19.29
CA VAL A 237 9.49 16.93 19.36
C VAL A 237 9.03 16.31 20.67
N ASP A 238 9.33 16.92 21.81
CA ASP A 238 9.05 16.31 23.11
C ASP A 238 7.56 16.36 23.46
N ASP A 239 6.87 17.48 23.19
CA ASP A 239 5.41 17.56 23.41
C ASP A 239 4.65 16.58 22.52
N PHE A 240 5.09 16.40 21.27
CA PHE A 240 4.45 15.44 20.37
C PHE A 240 4.66 14.00 20.84
N MET A 241 5.80 13.69 21.47
CA MET A 241 6.04 12.38 22.06
C MET A 241 5.08 12.04 23.19
N LEU A 242 4.56 13.02 23.93
CA LEU A 242 3.51 12.80 24.93
C LEU A 242 2.24 12.23 24.29
N TRP A 243 1.84 12.77 23.13
CA TRP A 243 0.70 12.26 22.37
C TRP A 243 0.94 10.87 21.80
N VAL A 244 2.15 10.60 21.29
CA VAL A 244 2.51 9.27 20.79
C VAL A 244 2.45 8.24 21.93
N ASN A 245 3.00 8.56 23.09
CA ASN A 245 3.00 7.66 24.25
C ASN A 245 1.59 7.44 24.78
N TYR A 246 0.79 8.50 24.89
CA TYR A 246 -0.61 8.39 25.28
C TYR A 246 -1.38 7.47 24.32
N ALA A 247 -1.28 7.70 23.01
CA ALA A 247 -1.94 6.87 22.00
C ALA A 247 -1.52 5.40 22.10
N LYS A 248 -0.23 5.12 22.35
CA LYS A 248 0.28 3.75 22.52
C LYS A 248 -0.26 3.07 23.77
N GLY A 249 -0.53 3.80 24.84
CA GLY A 249 -1.14 3.26 26.06
C GLY A 249 -2.62 2.90 25.91
N GLN A 250 -3.27 3.26 24.79
CA GLN A 250 -4.68 2.96 24.51
C GLN A 250 -4.88 1.77 23.55
N ILE A 251 -3.77 1.18 23.05
CA ILE A 251 -3.77 0.04 22.12
C ILE A 251 -3.93 -1.24 22.92
#